data_AF-A0A0R1MU62-F1
#
_entry.id   AF-A0A0R1MU62-F1
#
_cell.length_a   1.000
_cell.length_b   1.000
_cell.length_c   1.000
_cell.angle_alpha   90.00
_cell.angle_beta   90.00
_cell.angle_gamma   90.00
#
_symmetry.space_group_name_H-M   'P 1'
#
loop_
_entity.id
_entity.type
_entity.pdbx_description
1 polymer ?
#
loop_
_entity_poly.entity_id
_entity_poly.type
_entity_poly.pdbx_seq_one_letter_code
_entity_poly.pdbx_strand_id
1 'polypeptide(L)'
;MIQESAPFKSPRPIRSFFRKTWSIRPKKNRVDGRWLYQYLLSPFGEAQIANTVLGSSTALIPIKRLQEIPVVTTMSLPEQQQTITDYERDRQAIAAQISALNKKLAELDKTLYRNIGITGLYKEKH
;
A
#
# COMPACT_ATOMS: atom_id res chain seq x y z
N MET A 1 -18.09 -54.37 -15.92
CA MET A 1 -17.23 -54.01 -14.77
C MET A 1 -16.83 -52.56 -14.98
N ILE A 2 -17.57 -51.62 -14.38
CA ILE A 2 -17.35 -50.18 -14.54
C ILE A 2 -16.46 -49.77 -13.36
N GLN A 3 -15.23 -49.34 -13.63
CA GLN A 3 -14.34 -48.81 -12.61
C GLN A 3 -14.84 -47.41 -12.21
N GLU A 4 -15.20 -47.29 -10.94
CA GLU A 4 -15.61 -46.07 -10.29
C GLU A 4 -14.39 -45.12 -10.19
N SER A 5 -14.41 -44.04 -10.97
CA SER A 5 -13.38 -43.01 -10.94
C SER A 5 -13.47 -42.23 -9.62
N ALA A 6 -12.35 -42.17 -8.88
CA ALA A 6 -12.23 -41.45 -7.62
C ALA A 6 -12.70 -39.98 -7.74
N PRO A 7 -13.36 -39.41 -6.71
CA PRO A 7 -13.89 -38.05 -6.77
C PRO A 7 -12.77 -37.02 -6.90
N PHE A 8 -12.96 -36.07 -7.82
CA PHE A 8 -12.12 -34.88 -8.01
C PHE A 8 -12.05 -34.08 -6.69
N LYS A 9 -10.92 -34.17 -5.99
CA LYS A 9 -10.64 -33.31 -4.83
C LYS A 9 -10.48 -31.89 -5.31
N SER A 10 -11.43 -31.02 -4.98
CA SER A 10 -11.30 -29.59 -5.19
C SER A 10 -9.98 -29.08 -4.58
N PRO A 11 -9.24 -28.18 -5.27
CA PRO A 11 -8.06 -27.58 -4.69
C PRO A 11 -8.46 -26.87 -3.40
N ARG A 12 -7.79 -27.23 -2.30
CA ARG A 12 -8.01 -26.63 -0.98
C ARG A 12 -7.91 -25.11 -1.10
N PRO A 13 -8.82 -24.32 -0.49
CA PRO A 13 -8.71 -22.87 -0.51
C PRO A 13 -7.34 -22.48 0.07
N ILE A 14 -6.62 -21.65 -0.67
CA ILE A 14 -5.35 -21.05 -0.23
C ILE A 14 -5.67 -20.33 1.07
N ARG A 15 -5.16 -20.87 2.19
CA ARG A 15 -5.32 -20.28 3.52
C ARG A 15 -4.95 -18.81 3.43
N SER A 16 -5.83 -17.94 3.94
CA SER A 16 -5.52 -16.53 4.12
C SER A 16 -4.21 -16.44 4.91
N PHE A 17 -3.18 -15.90 4.25
CA PHE A 17 -1.94 -15.54 4.92
C PHE A 17 -2.33 -14.57 6.02
N PHE A 18 -2.16 -14.96 7.29
CA PHE A 18 -2.27 -14.05 8.42
C PHE A 18 -1.30 -12.89 8.16
N ARG A 19 -1.80 -11.74 7.71
CA ARG A 19 -1.02 -10.51 7.69
C ARG A 19 -0.81 -10.11 9.13
N LYS A 20 0.32 -10.50 9.70
CA LYS A 20 0.74 -10.02 11.01
C LYS A 20 1.01 -8.53 10.88
N THR A 21 0.11 -7.71 11.38
CA THR A 21 0.26 -6.26 11.43
C THR A 21 1.01 -5.87 12.70
N TRP A 22 1.88 -4.86 12.60
CA TRP A 22 2.56 -4.28 13.75
C TRP A 22 2.05 -2.86 13.98
N SER A 23 1.73 -2.54 15.22
CA SER A 23 1.38 -1.19 15.64
C SER A 23 2.58 -0.57 16.35
N ILE A 24 3.22 0.42 15.71
CA ILE A 24 4.35 1.16 16.28
C ILE A 24 3.81 2.42 16.95
N ARG A 25 4.18 2.63 18.22
CA ARG A 25 3.84 3.84 18.97
C ARG A 25 5.12 4.60 19.34
N PRO A 26 5.48 5.67 18.62
CA PRO A 26 6.63 6.49 18.99
C PRO A 26 6.36 7.22 20.32
N LYS A 27 7.44 7.56 21.04
CA LYS A 27 7.34 8.44 22.21
C LYS A 27 6.89 9.83 21.73
N LYS A 28 5.74 10.30 22.24
CA LYS A 28 5.02 11.51 21.78
C LYS A 28 5.88 12.77 21.66
N ASN A 29 6.93 12.90 22.47
CA ASN A 29 7.76 14.11 22.52
C ASN A 29 9.09 13.97 21.76
N ARG A 30 9.26 12.91 20.94
CA ARG A 30 10.51 12.67 20.20
C ARG A 30 10.30 12.54 18.70
N VAL A 31 9.20 11.91 18.29
CA VAL A 31 8.95 11.60 16.87
C VAL A 31 7.48 11.78 16.55
N ASP A 32 7.17 12.50 15.47
CA ASP A 32 5.82 12.55 14.91
C ASP A 32 5.48 11.22 14.22
N GLY A 33 4.32 10.64 14.55
CA GLY A 33 3.94 9.32 14.05
C GLY A 33 3.68 9.29 12.54
N ARG A 34 3.18 10.38 11.95
CA ARG A 34 2.94 10.49 10.49
C ARG A 34 4.28 10.60 9.77
N TRP A 35 5.20 11.37 10.33
CA TRP A 35 6.56 11.46 9.80
C TRP A 35 7.26 10.09 9.83
N LEU A 36 7.20 9.38 10.97
CA LEU A 36 7.78 8.04 11.10
C LEU A 36 7.19 7.05 10.10
N TYR A 37 5.87 7.10 9.90
CA TYR A 37 5.20 6.25 8.92
C TYR A 37 5.75 6.48 7.51
N GLN A 38 5.88 7.73 7.08
CA GLN A 38 6.44 8.04 5.76
C GLN A 38 7.94 7.69 5.67
N TYR A 39 8.70 7.88 6.74
CA TYR A 39 10.09 7.47 6.80
C TYR A 39 10.25 5.97 6.57
N LEU A 40 9.43 5.14 7.24
CA LEU A 40 9.46 3.69 7.09
C LEU A 40 9.01 3.21 5.71
N LEU A 41 8.17 3.98 5.01
CA LEU A 41 7.76 3.73 3.62
C LEU A 41 8.72 4.31 2.58
N SER A 42 9.74 5.06 2.99
CA SER A 42 10.76 5.53 2.07
C SER A 42 11.61 4.35 1.56
N PRO A 43 12.29 4.47 0.40
CA PRO A 43 13.20 3.42 -0.07
C PRO A 43 14.25 3.01 0.96
N PHE A 44 14.70 3.98 1.77
CA PHE A 44 15.62 3.72 2.87
C PHE A 44 14.95 2.91 3.99
N GLY A 45 13.77 3.33 4.43
CA GLY A 45 12.99 2.63 5.46
C GLY A 45 12.64 1.20 5.05
N GLU A 46 12.18 1.01 3.81
CA GLU A 46 11.87 -0.30 3.26
C GLU A 46 13.11 -1.21 3.19
N ALA A 47 14.26 -0.68 2.78
CA ALA A 47 15.51 -1.44 2.77
C ALA A 47 15.93 -1.89 4.17
N GLN A 48 15.81 -1.00 5.17
CA GLN A 48 16.08 -1.36 6.57
C GLN A 48 15.14 -2.45 7.08
N ILE A 49 13.84 -2.31 6.79
CA ILE A 49 12.83 -3.32 7.14
C ILE A 49 13.14 -4.66 6.45
N ALA A 50 13.48 -4.64 5.16
CA ALA A 50 13.79 -5.85 4.39
C ALA A 50 15.00 -6.60 4.97
N ASN A 51 16.05 -5.89 5.38
CA ASN A 51 17.21 -6.48 6.05
C ASN A 51 16.89 -7.12 7.42
N THR A 52 15.74 -6.76 7.99
CA THR A 52 15.25 -7.24 9.29
C THR A 52 14.40 -8.51 9.14
N VAL A 53 13.95 -8.82 7.92
CA VAL A 53 13.11 -9.99 7.62
C VAL A 53 13.92 -11.27 7.71
N LEU A 54 13.37 -12.26 8.42
CA LEU A 54 13.88 -13.63 8.45
C LEU A 54 12.99 -14.57 7.63
N GLY A 55 13.60 -15.57 7.03
CA GLY A 55 12.94 -16.64 6.28
C GLY A 55 12.76 -16.32 4.80
N SER A 56 13.24 -17.22 3.93
CA SER A 56 13.14 -17.09 2.46
C SER A 56 11.73 -17.36 1.93
N SER A 57 10.95 -18.22 2.61
CA SER A 57 9.61 -18.65 2.19
C SER A 57 8.45 -18.01 2.97
N THR A 58 8.72 -17.47 4.16
CA THR A 58 7.73 -16.79 4.98
C THR A 58 8.43 -15.64 5.70
N ALA A 59 8.29 -14.45 5.13
CA ALA A 59 8.84 -13.23 5.69
C ALA A 59 8.27 -12.97 7.09
N LEU A 60 9.12 -13.07 8.10
CA LEU A 60 8.78 -12.73 9.48
C LEU A 60 9.73 -11.64 9.98
N ILE A 61 9.18 -10.57 10.54
CA ILE A 61 9.95 -9.55 11.26
C ILE A 61 9.75 -9.77 12.76
N PRO A 62 10.78 -10.26 13.49
CA PRO A 62 10.72 -10.36 14.95
C PRO A 62 10.61 -8.97 15.58
N ILE A 63 9.80 -8.83 16.63
CA ILE A 63 9.60 -7.54 17.32
C ILE A 63 10.93 -6.94 17.81
N LYS A 64 11.84 -7.78 18.33
CA LYS A 64 13.17 -7.33 18.79
C LYS A 64 13.96 -6.68 17.65
N ARG A 65 13.95 -7.28 16.47
CA ARG A 65 14.65 -6.77 15.29
C ARG A 65 13.99 -5.50 14.75
N LEU A 66 12.66 -5.39 14.83
CA LEU A 66 11.95 -4.15 14.50
C LEU A 66 12.37 -2.97 15.39
N GLN A 67 12.67 -3.21 16.67
CA GLN A 67 13.16 -2.19 17.60
C GLN A 67 14.61 -1.77 17.31
N GLU A 68 15.38 -2.60 16.60
CA GLU A 68 16.77 -2.34 16.22
C GLU A 68 16.88 -1.48 14.95
N ILE A 69 15.78 -1.28 14.21
CA ILE A 69 15.80 -0.48 12.99
C ILE A 69 16.22 0.96 13.34
N PRO A 70 17.34 1.45 12.80
CA PRO A 70 17.80 2.79 13.07
C PRO A 70 16.84 3.79 12.42
N VAL A 71 16.14 4.57 13.24
CA VAL A 71 15.37 5.72 12.76
C VAL A 71 16.27 6.94 12.82
N VAL A 72 16.61 7.48 11.65
CA VAL A 72 17.45 8.68 11.56
C VAL A 72 16.61 9.89 11.97
N THR A 73 16.73 10.31 13.23
CA THR A 73 16.03 11.50 13.76
C THR A 73 17.00 12.67 13.88
N THR A 74 17.56 13.12 12.75
CA THR A 74 18.34 14.36 12.71
C THR A 74 17.46 15.61 12.79
N MET A 75 16.17 15.47 12.49
CA MET A 75 15.18 16.55 12.52
C MET A 75 14.54 16.68 13.90
N SER A 76 14.36 17.92 14.35
CA SER A 76 13.58 18.24 15.55
C SER A 76 12.09 17.93 15.35
N LEU A 77 11.34 17.77 16.46
CA LEU A 77 9.90 17.48 16.39
C LEU A 77 9.10 18.55 15.61
N PRO A 78 9.33 19.86 15.79
CA PRO A 78 8.65 20.88 14.99
C PRO A 78 8.97 20.77 13.48
N GLU A 79 10.22 20.47 13.12
CA GLU A 79 10.62 20.28 11.72
C GLU A 79 9.97 19.04 11.10
N GLN A 80 9.87 17.94 11.85
CA GLN A 80 9.16 16.73 11.42
C GLN A 80 7.68 17.04 11.14
N GLN A 81 7.03 17.78 12.05
CA GLN A 81 5.63 18.17 11.92
C GLN A 81 5.37 19.09 10.74
N GLN A 82 6.25 20.06 10.52
CA GLN A 82 6.16 20.96 9.37
C GLN A 82 6.33 20.18 8.07
N THR A 83 7.40 19.38 7.99
CA THR A 83 7.73 18.58 6.80
C THR A 83 6.62 17.62 6.41
N ILE A 84 6.02 16.92 7.39
CA ILE A 84 4.93 15.99 7.08
C ILE A 84 3.66 16.72 6.66
N THR A 85 3.39 17.90 7.23
CA THR A 85 2.24 18.72 6.85
C THR A 85 2.38 19.24 5.42
N ASP A 86 3.58 19.69 5.05
CA ASP A 86 3.88 20.13 3.68
C ASP A 86 3.75 18.98 2.68
N TYR A 87 4.33 17.82 3.01
CA TYR A 87 4.19 16.61 2.20
C TYR A 87 2.73 16.20 2.00
N GLU A 88 1.92 16.19 3.07
CA GLU A 88 0.50 15.82 3.00
C GLU A 88 -0.30 16.79 2.14
N ARG A 89 -0.03 18.09 2.27
CA ARG A 89 -0.65 19.16 1.46
C ARG A 89 -0.32 18.98 -0.03
N ASP A 90 0.95 18.81 -0.37
CA ASP A 90 1.40 18.66 -1.75
C ASP A 90 0.84 17.38 -2.38
N ARG A 91 0.86 16.29 -1.61
CA ARG A 91 0.27 15.01 -2.04
C ARG A 91 -1.23 15.13 -2.31
N GLN A 92 -1.98 15.86 -1.48
CA GLN A 92 -3.41 16.09 -1.70
C GLN A 92 -3.66 16.92 -2.97
N ALA A 93 -2.86 17.94 -3.22
CA ALA A 93 -2.95 18.74 -4.44
C ALA A 93 -2.71 17.87 -5.70
N ILE A 94 -1.68 17.03 -5.68
CA ILE A 94 -1.39 16.09 -6.79
C ILE A 94 -2.53 15.08 -6.95
N ALA A 95 -3.05 14.52 -5.86
CA ALA A 95 -4.15 13.56 -5.92
C ALA A 95 -5.42 14.18 -6.54
N ALA A 96 -5.71 15.44 -6.24
CA ALA A 96 -6.81 16.18 -6.85
C ALA A 96 -6.62 16.35 -8.37
N GLN A 97 -5.40 16.65 -8.82
CA GLN A 97 -5.07 16.75 -10.24
C GLN A 97 -5.23 15.40 -10.96
N ILE A 98 -4.75 14.30 -10.37
CA ILE A 98 -4.92 12.94 -10.90
C ILE A 98 -6.42 12.61 -11.04
N SER A 99 -7.22 12.91 -10.02
CA SER A 99 -8.66 12.68 -10.05
C SER A 99 -9.34 13.48 -11.18
N ALA A 100 -8.97 14.75 -11.36
CA ALA A 100 -9.49 15.57 -12.45
C ALA A 100 -9.10 15.05 -13.83
N LEU A 101 -7.85 14.60 -14.00
CA LEU A 101 -7.38 13.99 -15.26
C LEU A 101 -8.11 12.67 -15.56
N ASN A 102 -8.32 11.82 -14.57
CA ASN A 102 -9.06 10.57 -14.73
C ASN A 102 -10.52 10.82 -15.14
N LYS A 103 -11.16 11.87 -14.60
CA LYS A 103 -12.50 12.27 -15.05
C LYS A 103 -12.50 12.72 -16.51
N LYS A 104 -11.51 13.50 -16.94
CA LYS A 104 -11.38 13.91 -18.35
C LYS A 104 -11.17 12.72 -19.28
N LEU A 105 -10.35 11.74 -18.88
CA LEU A 105 -10.16 10.50 -19.63
C LEU A 105 -11.48 9.73 -19.77
N ALA A 106 -12.23 9.56 -18.67
CA ALA A 106 -13.52 8.89 -18.71
C ALA A 106 -14.53 9.58 -19.65
N GLU A 107 -14.54 10.91 -19.70
CA GLU A 107 -15.39 11.64 -20.65
C GLU A 107 -14.94 11.48 -22.10
N LEU A 108 -13.63 11.47 -22.37
CA LEU A 108 -13.10 11.17 -23.71
C LEU A 108 -13.47 9.77 -24.17
N ASP A 109 -13.38 8.77 -23.30
CA ASP A 109 -13.76 7.39 -23.60
C ASP A 109 -15.25 7.30 -23.96
N LYS A 110 -16.13 7.99 -23.21
CA LYS A 110 -17.56 8.08 -23.53
C LYS A 110 -17.81 8.73 -24.89
N THR A 111 -17.09 9.80 -25.21
CA THR A 111 -17.17 10.44 -26.53
C THR A 111 -16.75 9.48 -27.64
N LEU A 112 -15.64 8.77 -27.46
CA LEU A 112 -15.18 7.78 -28.43
C LEU A 112 -16.23 6.69 -28.65
N TYR A 113 -16.75 6.09 -27.57
CA TYR A 113 -17.75 5.02 -27.66
C TYR A 113 -19.04 5.47 -28.34
N ARG A 114 -19.45 6.73 -28.11
CA ARG A 114 -20.56 7.35 -28.83
C ARG A 114 -20.28 7.48 -30.31
N ASN A 115 -19.08 7.94 -30.67
CA ASN A 115 -18.70 8.18 -32.07
C ASN A 115 -18.56 6.88 -32.87
N ILE A 116 -18.08 5.81 -32.24
CA ILE A 116 -17.93 4.49 -32.90
C ILE A 116 -19.19 3.60 -32.75
N GLY A 117 -20.25 4.10 -32.13
CA GLY A 117 -21.57 3.45 -32.09
C GLY A 117 -21.69 2.25 -31.15
N ILE A 118 -20.78 2.07 -30.18
CA ILE A 118 -20.77 0.91 -29.27
C ILE A 118 -21.26 1.20 -27.85
N THR A 119 -21.87 2.36 -27.62
CA THR A 119 -22.30 2.83 -26.29
C THR A 119 -23.11 1.79 -25.50
N GLY A 120 -23.93 0.96 -26.17
CA GLY A 120 -24.74 -0.09 -25.53
C GLY A 120 -23.99 -1.35 -25.09
N LEU A 121 -22.73 -1.54 -25.53
CA LEU A 121 -21.91 -2.70 -25.19
C LEU A 121 -20.98 -2.46 -23.99
N TYR A 122 -20.80 -1.19 -23.60
CA TYR A 122 -19.97 -0.81 -22.47
C TYR A 122 -20.83 -0.64 -21.21
N LYS A 123 -20.77 -1.61 -20.28
CA LYS A 123 -21.32 -1.43 -18.93
C LYS A 123 -20.32 -0.63 -18.10
N GLU A 124 -20.72 0.55 -17.64
CA GLU A 124 -19.98 1.28 -16.60
C GLU A 124 -19.78 0.34 -15.40
N LYS A 125 -18.52 0.06 -15.04
CA LYS A 125 -18.21 -0.55 -13.74
C LYS A 125 -18.35 0.56 -12.69
N HIS A 126 -19.43 0.49 -11.91
CA HIS A 126 -19.62 1.25 -10.68
C HIS A 126 -18.61 0.83 -9.60
#